data_AF-A0A374W7B8-F1
#
_entry.id   AF-A0A374W7B8-F1
#
_cell.length_a   1.000
_cell.length_b   1.000
_cell.length_c   1.000
_cell.angle_alpha   90.00
_cell.angle_beta   90.00
_cell.angle_gamma   90.00
#
_symmetry.space_group_name_H-M   'P 1'
#
loop_
_entity.id
_entity.type
_entity.pdbx_description
1 polymer ?
#
loop_
_entity_poly.entity_id
_entity_poly.type
_entity_poly.pdbx_seq_one_letter_code
_entity_poly.pdbx_strand_id
1 'polypeptide(L)'
;MATSNGPETPRQKMINLMYIVLMAMLALNVSSDVLNGFSLVDESLNRSTSNSTTQNQSLYDDFSYYMEKNPEKVKAWYDKAQHVKRISDSLYDYVDELKVRIVKESDGKKGDVKNISNKENLEAASYIMLSPRTGQGNKLFNSINEYKKEILSMITDSLQRTIISDNLSTEVPKKSSALGKNWQEYIFENTPVAAAVTLLTKLQNDIRYAEGEVLHTLVKNIDVGDLRVNQVNAYVIPNSQNIVRGGKFSANIILAAVDSTQRPSIFIGDKELPQESNGLYETICNSTGEFTLAGYLELNQGDGSVLRRDFSQKYTVVEPSATVSATMMNVLYAGYDNPISISVPGVPNQKIQATISNGNGTLKSVEGGFIAHPSKVGEDAVITVSANLEGRNQVMGQYAFRVRQLPNPTPFIEYKDDKGNPQRYRGGTGFSKAQLMGTEGIIAAIDDGLLNIKFNVLSFETVFFDNMGNAVPEISDGSKFSNRQRDLFRRLSRGKRFYISRVKAVGPDGVERLLPTSLEVIVN
;
A
#
# COMPACT_ATOMS: atom_id res chain seq x y z
N MET A 1 -93.66 36.72 -54.10
CA MET A 1 -94.71 37.02 -53.10
C MET A 1 -94.02 37.47 -51.83
N ALA A 2 -94.09 38.76 -51.54
CA ALA A 2 -93.60 39.31 -50.28
C ALA A 2 -94.66 39.06 -49.20
N THR A 3 -94.37 38.15 -48.27
CA THR A 3 -95.19 37.98 -47.06
C THR A 3 -94.65 38.92 -45.99
N SER A 4 -95.50 39.85 -45.57
CA SER A 4 -95.26 40.81 -44.51
C SER A 4 -94.96 40.10 -43.18
N ASN A 5 -93.84 40.49 -42.55
CA ASN A 5 -93.58 40.18 -41.14
C ASN A 5 -94.55 40.99 -40.27
N GLY A 6 -95.67 40.39 -39.87
CA GLY A 6 -96.42 40.89 -38.73
C GLY A 6 -95.57 40.76 -37.45
N PRO A 7 -95.67 41.69 -36.48
CA PRO A 7 -94.91 41.60 -35.25
C PRO A 7 -95.27 40.28 -34.54
N GLU A 8 -94.28 39.39 -34.38
CA GLU A 8 -94.49 38.10 -33.70
C GLU A 8 -95.16 38.34 -32.34
N THR A 9 -96.23 37.58 -32.09
CA THR A 9 -96.94 37.66 -30.81
C THR A 9 -95.98 37.36 -29.66
N PRO A 10 -96.13 37.97 -28.47
CA PRO A 10 -95.23 37.75 -27.33
C PRO A 10 -95.01 36.26 -26.99
N ARG A 11 -96.04 35.43 -27.22
CA ARG A 11 -95.97 33.97 -27.06
C ARG A 11 -95.01 33.31 -28.06
N GLN A 12 -95.03 33.74 -29.32
CA GLN A 12 -94.18 33.19 -30.38
C GLN A 12 -92.72 33.62 -30.20
N LYS A 13 -92.49 34.85 -29.72
CA LYS A 13 -91.16 35.30 -29.26
C LYS A 13 -90.63 34.48 -28.07
N MET A 14 -91.48 34.14 -27.09
CA MET A 14 -91.07 33.25 -26.00
C MET A 14 -90.76 31.83 -26.47
N ILE A 15 -91.52 31.28 -27.42
CA ILE A 15 -91.26 29.95 -27.99
C ILE A 15 -89.95 29.95 -28.78
N ASN A 16 -89.73 30.97 -29.62
CA ASN A 16 -88.49 31.12 -30.39
C ASN A 16 -87.28 31.33 -29.47
N LEU A 17 -87.41 32.13 -28.40
CA LEU A 17 -86.36 32.28 -27.38
C LEU A 17 -86.08 30.95 -26.68
N MET A 18 -87.12 30.20 -26.30
CA MET A 18 -86.97 28.89 -25.68
C MET A 18 -86.28 27.89 -26.61
N TYR A 19 -86.61 27.90 -27.90
CA TYR A 19 -85.98 27.01 -28.89
C TYR A 19 -84.51 27.36 -29.12
N ILE A 20 -84.16 28.65 -29.13
CA ILE A 20 -82.77 29.13 -29.21
C ILE A 20 -82.00 28.75 -27.94
N VAL A 21 -82.59 28.93 -26.76
CA VAL A 21 -81.98 28.53 -25.49
C VAL A 21 -81.78 27.02 -25.41
N LEU A 22 -82.75 26.23 -25.88
CA LEU A 22 -82.67 24.76 -25.86
C LEU A 22 -81.69 24.23 -26.92
N MET A 23 -81.64 24.81 -28.12
CA MET A 23 -80.58 24.54 -29.10
C MET A 23 -79.20 24.92 -28.56
N ALA A 24 -79.07 26.08 -27.90
CA ALA A 24 -77.81 26.52 -27.30
C ALA A 24 -77.38 25.58 -26.17
N MET A 25 -78.30 25.09 -25.33
CA MET A 25 -78.02 24.10 -24.29
C MET A 25 -77.59 22.75 -24.88
N LEU A 26 -78.25 22.27 -25.92
CA LEU A 26 -77.84 21.04 -26.61
C LEU A 26 -76.48 21.18 -27.31
N ALA A 27 -76.18 22.37 -27.85
CA ALA A 27 -74.89 22.66 -28.49
C ALA A 27 -73.74 22.87 -27.49
N LEU A 28 -74.04 23.30 -26.25
CA LEU A 28 -73.07 23.40 -25.15
C LEU A 28 -72.68 22.04 -24.57
N ASN A 29 -73.55 21.03 -24.71
CA ASN A 29 -73.24 19.67 -24.28
C ASN A 29 -72.28 18.99 -25.27
N VAL A 30 -71.21 18.41 -24.73
CA VAL A 30 -70.21 17.67 -25.50
C VAL A 30 -70.83 16.37 -26.04
N SER A 31 -70.48 16.00 -27.28
CA SER A 31 -70.93 14.73 -27.89
C SER A 31 -70.55 13.53 -27.02
N SER A 32 -71.48 12.57 -26.89
CA SER A 32 -71.29 11.34 -26.11
C SER A 32 -70.09 10.52 -26.57
N ASP A 33 -69.77 10.55 -27.88
CA ASP A 33 -68.63 9.83 -28.45
C ASP A 33 -67.29 10.42 -27.99
N VAL A 34 -67.22 11.74 -27.82
CA VAL A 34 -66.03 12.43 -27.30
C VAL A 34 -65.83 12.10 -25.82
N LEU A 35 -66.91 12.02 -25.04
CA LEU A 35 -66.88 11.62 -23.63
C LEU A 35 -66.48 10.16 -23.42
N ASN A 36 -66.88 9.27 -24.33
CA ASN A 36 -66.41 7.89 -24.34
C ASN A 36 -64.91 7.80 -24.71
N GLY A 37 -64.42 8.69 -25.57
CA GLY A 37 -62.99 8.85 -25.85
C GLY A 37 -62.16 9.10 -24.58
N PHE A 38 -62.64 9.97 -23.67
CA PHE A 38 -61.98 10.19 -22.38
C PHE A 38 -61.95 8.93 -21.51
N SER A 39 -63.02 8.13 -21.51
CA SER A 39 -63.05 6.87 -20.76
C SER A 39 -62.01 5.86 -21.27
N LEU A 40 -61.79 5.78 -22.59
CA LEU A 40 -60.74 4.93 -23.17
C LEU A 40 -59.33 5.39 -22.80
N VAL A 41 -59.11 6.70 -22.77
CA VAL A 41 -57.83 7.28 -22.32
C VAL A 41 -57.60 6.99 -20.83
N ASP A 42 -58.62 7.17 -20.00
CA ASP A 42 -58.56 6.86 -18.57
C ASP A 42 -58.24 5.38 -18.30
N GLU A 43 -58.88 4.45 -19.02
CA GLU A 43 -58.57 3.01 -18.91
C GLU A 43 -57.11 2.71 -19.29
N SER A 44 -56.62 3.32 -20.37
CA SER A 44 -55.22 3.16 -20.78
C SER A 44 -54.24 3.74 -19.75
N LEU A 45 -54.55 4.90 -19.17
CA LEU A 45 -53.72 5.52 -18.12
C LEU A 45 -53.73 4.68 -16.84
N ASN A 46 -54.88 4.16 -16.42
CA ASN A 46 -54.98 3.24 -15.28
C ASN A 46 -54.13 1.99 -15.48
N ARG A 47 -54.12 1.40 -16.69
CA ARG A 47 -53.25 0.28 -17.03
C ARG A 47 -51.76 0.66 -16.94
N SER A 48 -51.37 1.81 -17.48
CA SER A 48 -49.99 2.31 -17.37
C SER A 48 -49.59 2.53 -15.91
N THR A 49 -50.47 3.10 -15.10
CA THR A 49 -50.25 3.32 -13.67
C THR A 49 -50.09 2.00 -12.90
N SER A 50 -50.89 0.98 -13.22
CA SER A 50 -50.76 -0.36 -12.63
C SER A 50 -49.43 -1.03 -13.00
N ASN A 51 -48.99 -0.87 -14.26
CA ASN A 51 -47.70 -1.38 -14.70
C ASN A 51 -46.54 -0.69 -13.96
N SER A 52 -46.55 0.65 -13.88
CA SER A 52 -45.54 1.40 -13.12
C SER A 52 -45.54 1.04 -11.64
N THR A 53 -46.71 0.83 -11.02
CA THR A 53 -46.81 0.39 -9.63
C THR A 53 -46.16 -0.98 -9.42
N THR A 54 -46.38 -1.92 -10.35
CA THR A 54 -45.77 -3.26 -10.30
C THR A 54 -44.25 -3.18 -10.47
N GLN A 55 -43.76 -2.34 -11.38
CA GLN A 55 -42.32 -2.10 -11.57
C GLN A 55 -41.69 -1.48 -10.33
N ASN A 56 -42.31 -0.46 -9.74
CA ASN A 56 -41.84 0.19 -8.52
C ASN A 56 -41.80 -0.80 -7.35
N GLN A 57 -42.81 -1.68 -7.24
CA GLN A 57 -42.82 -2.72 -6.20
C GLN A 57 -41.64 -3.69 -6.34
N SER A 58 -41.29 -4.12 -7.56
CA SER A 58 -40.10 -4.94 -7.80
C SER A 58 -38.82 -4.25 -7.32
N LEU A 59 -38.68 -2.93 -7.57
CA LEU A 59 -37.51 -2.18 -7.11
C LEU A 59 -37.47 -2.10 -5.57
N TYR A 60 -38.62 -1.95 -4.90
CA TYR A 60 -38.68 -2.00 -3.44
C TYR A 60 -38.26 -3.35 -2.87
N ASP A 61 -38.67 -4.44 -3.52
CA ASP A 61 -38.28 -5.78 -3.15
C ASP A 61 -36.75 -5.97 -3.31
N ASP A 62 -36.15 -5.44 -4.37
CA ASP A 62 -34.68 -5.42 -4.55
C ASP A 62 -33.97 -4.66 -3.41
N PHE A 63 -34.48 -3.48 -3.02
CA PHE A 63 -33.93 -2.73 -1.88
C PHE A 63 -33.96 -3.54 -0.58
N SER A 64 -35.04 -4.30 -0.34
CA SER A 64 -35.15 -5.16 0.85
C SER A 64 -34.12 -6.31 0.80
N TYR A 65 -33.94 -6.92 -0.37
CA TYR A 65 -32.94 -7.96 -0.57
C TYR A 65 -31.51 -7.44 -0.34
N TYR A 66 -31.18 -6.27 -0.88
CA TYR A 66 -29.87 -5.65 -0.67
C TYR A 66 -29.64 -5.24 0.79
N MET A 67 -30.70 -4.83 1.50
CA MET A 67 -30.62 -4.48 2.92
C MET A 67 -30.25 -5.70 3.79
N GLU A 68 -30.79 -6.88 3.49
CA GLU A 68 -30.43 -8.12 4.18
C GLU A 68 -28.95 -8.51 3.95
N LYS A 69 -28.44 -8.26 2.74
CA LYS A 69 -27.05 -8.62 2.37
C LYS A 69 -26.01 -7.62 2.88
N ASN A 70 -26.29 -6.32 2.86
CA ASN A 70 -25.34 -5.29 3.27
C ASN A 70 -26.03 -4.09 3.96
N PRO A 71 -26.36 -4.23 5.26
CA PRO A 71 -27.10 -3.22 6.00
C PRO A 71 -26.37 -1.88 6.09
N GLU A 72 -25.04 -1.88 6.26
CA GLU A 72 -24.26 -0.66 6.51
C GLU A 72 -24.30 0.33 5.35
N LYS A 73 -24.16 -0.17 4.10
CA LYS A 73 -24.17 0.70 2.92
C LYS A 73 -25.58 0.96 2.39
N VAL A 74 -26.50 0.00 2.53
CA VAL A 74 -27.83 0.07 1.88
C VAL A 74 -28.83 0.88 2.70
N LYS A 75 -28.68 0.93 4.04
CA LYS A 75 -29.64 1.59 4.94
C LYS A 75 -30.00 3.03 4.53
N ALA A 76 -29.00 3.85 4.24
CA ALA A 76 -29.25 5.25 3.85
C ALA A 76 -30.06 5.39 2.55
N TRP A 77 -29.92 4.44 1.62
CA TRP A 77 -30.65 4.42 0.35
C TRP A 77 -32.04 3.81 0.52
N TYR A 78 -32.14 2.76 1.35
CA TYR A 78 -33.41 2.16 1.74
C TYR A 78 -34.34 3.17 2.44
N ASP A 79 -33.81 3.95 3.38
CA ASP A 79 -34.56 4.99 4.09
C ASP A 79 -35.08 6.07 3.11
N LYS A 80 -34.28 6.44 2.10
CA LYS A 80 -34.71 7.34 1.03
C LYS A 80 -35.80 6.73 0.16
N ALA A 81 -35.65 5.48 -0.25
CA ALA A 81 -36.64 4.77 -1.05
C ALA A 81 -37.99 4.68 -0.31
N GLN A 82 -37.97 4.37 0.99
CA GLN A 82 -39.17 4.34 1.84
C GLN A 82 -39.80 5.73 2.00
N HIS A 83 -39.00 6.79 2.12
CA HIS A 83 -39.51 8.15 2.15
C HIS A 83 -40.21 8.51 0.83
N VAL A 84 -39.61 8.18 -0.32
CA VAL A 84 -40.21 8.37 -1.65
C VAL A 84 -41.54 7.64 -1.75
N LYS A 85 -41.61 6.37 -1.33
CA LYS A 85 -42.85 5.58 -1.32
C LYS A 85 -43.97 6.31 -0.57
N ARG A 86 -43.65 6.78 0.64
CA ARG A 86 -44.61 7.45 1.52
C ARG A 86 -45.16 8.75 0.90
N ILE A 87 -44.30 9.58 0.32
CA ILE A 87 -44.75 10.85 -0.30
C ILE A 87 -45.53 10.60 -1.60
N SER A 88 -45.13 9.61 -2.41
CA SER A 88 -45.81 9.23 -3.64
C SER A 88 -47.18 8.63 -3.35
N ASP A 89 -47.28 7.69 -2.40
CA ASP A 89 -48.55 7.08 -1.96
C ASP A 89 -49.48 8.14 -1.38
N SER A 90 -48.98 9.04 -0.52
CA SER A 90 -49.80 10.10 0.06
C SER A 90 -50.42 11.02 -0.99
N LEU A 91 -49.68 11.39 -2.04
CA LEU A 91 -50.23 12.24 -3.10
C LEU A 91 -51.15 11.45 -4.03
N TYR A 92 -50.79 10.20 -4.35
CA TYR A 92 -51.59 9.31 -5.18
C TYR A 92 -52.98 9.06 -4.59
N ASP A 93 -53.03 8.72 -3.29
CA ASP A 93 -54.26 8.44 -2.55
C ASP A 93 -55.11 9.69 -2.40
N TYR A 94 -54.48 10.85 -2.20
CA TYR A 94 -55.19 12.13 -2.17
C TYR A 94 -55.85 12.45 -3.52
N VAL A 95 -55.15 12.19 -4.64
CA VAL A 95 -55.72 12.35 -5.98
C VAL A 95 -56.87 11.36 -6.23
N ASP A 96 -56.75 10.13 -5.73
CA ASP A 96 -57.81 9.12 -5.83
C ASP A 96 -59.06 9.56 -5.05
N GLU A 97 -58.87 10.10 -3.85
CA GLU A 97 -59.95 10.66 -3.05
C GLU A 97 -60.67 11.80 -3.78
N LEU A 98 -59.93 12.68 -4.45
CA LEU A 98 -60.52 13.76 -5.26
C LEU A 98 -61.35 13.23 -6.43
N LYS A 99 -60.86 12.20 -7.14
CA LYS A 99 -61.63 11.54 -8.22
C LYS A 99 -62.96 11.01 -7.68
N VAL A 100 -62.93 10.28 -6.56
CA VAL A 100 -64.13 9.73 -5.92
C VAL A 100 -65.10 10.83 -5.50
N ARG A 101 -64.61 11.95 -4.93
CA ARG A 101 -65.45 13.09 -4.53
C ARG A 101 -66.12 13.76 -5.73
N ILE A 102 -65.39 13.98 -6.82
CA ILE A 102 -65.93 14.58 -8.05
C ILE A 102 -67.03 13.70 -8.64
N VAL A 103 -66.81 12.38 -8.71
CA VAL A 103 -67.79 11.45 -9.27
C VAL A 103 -69.03 11.33 -8.38
N LYS A 104 -68.86 11.33 -7.04
CA LYS A 104 -69.99 11.33 -6.11
C LYS A 104 -70.81 12.61 -6.15
N GLU A 105 -70.18 13.75 -6.42
CA GLU A 105 -70.90 15.02 -6.64
C GLU A 105 -71.72 14.97 -7.94
N SER A 106 -71.23 14.27 -8.97
CA SER A 106 -71.91 14.15 -10.26
C SER A 106 -73.03 13.10 -10.30
N ASP A 107 -72.76 11.88 -9.83
CA ASP A 107 -73.65 10.71 -9.94
C ASP A 107 -74.42 10.43 -8.63
N GLY A 108 -74.11 11.17 -7.56
CA GLY A 108 -74.65 10.97 -6.22
C GLY A 108 -73.88 9.96 -5.37
N LYS A 109 -74.43 9.59 -4.21
CA LYS A 109 -73.71 8.79 -3.18
C LYS A 109 -73.18 7.42 -3.65
N LYS A 110 -73.71 6.87 -4.75
CA LYS A 110 -73.32 5.58 -5.34
C LYS A 110 -72.43 5.74 -6.59
N GLY A 111 -71.92 6.94 -6.89
CA GLY A 111 -71.02 7.17 -8.01
C GLY A 111 -69.76 6.31 -7.93
N ASP A 112 -69.39 5.70 -9.06
CA ASP A 112 -68.21 4.86 -9.22
C ASP A 112 -67.28 5.49 -10.27
N VAL A 113 -66.00 5.63 -9.93
CA VAL A 113 -64.98 6.21 -10.81
C VAL A 113 -64.83 5.39 -12.10
N LYS A 114 -65.07 4.08 -12.06
CA LYS A 114 -64.98 3.22 -13.24
C LYS A 114 -66.18 3.33 -14.19
N ASN A 115 -67.33 3.78 -13.69
CA ASN A 115 -68.55 3.85 -14.47
C ASN A 115 -69.33 5.13 -14.17
N ILE A 116 -68.81 6.24 -14.69
CA ILE A 116 -69.38 7.57 -14.54
C ILE A 116 -70.61 7.67 -15.45
N SER A 117 -71.77 8.02 -14.86
CA SER A 117 -73.03 8.17 -15.60
C SER A 117 -73.17 9.57 -16.21
N ASN A 118 -73.01 10.62 -15.40
CA ASN A 118 -73.11 12.02 -15.81
C ASN A 118 -71.73 12.56 -16.19
N LYS A 119 -71.17 12.06 -17.31
CA LYS A 119 -69.81 12.35 -17.79
C LYS A 119 -69.63 13.81 -18.22
N GLU A 120 -70.71 14.42 -18.70
CA GLU A 120 -70.83 15.77 -19.25
C GLU A 120 -70.96 16.86 -18.18
N ASN A 121 -71.18 16.49 -16.91
CA ASN A 121 -71.37 17.46 -15.84
C ASN A 121 -70.15 18.40 -15.71
N LEU A 122 -70.37 19.70 -15.85
CA LEU A 122 -69.33 20.74 -15.79
C LEU A 122 -69.14 21.33 -14.39
N GLU A 123 -70.13 21.15 -13.51
CA GLU A 123 -70.20 21.80 -12.20
C GLU A 123 -69.49 20.99 -11.12
N ALA A 124 -69.60 19.66 -11.14
CA ALA A 124 -69.07 18.80 -10.08
C ALA A 124 -67.56 18.97 -9.85
N ALA A 125 -66.77 19.00 -10.93
CA ALA A 125 -65.32 19.23 -10.84
C ALA A 125 -65.00 20.66 -10.33
N SER A 126 -65.70 21.65 -10.87
CA SER A 126 -65.57 23.06 -10.48
C SER A 126 -65.90 23.25 -8.99
N TYR A 127 -66.96 22.61 -8.48
CA TYR A 127 -67.39 22.71 -7.08
C TYR A 127 -66.35 22.12 -6.12
N ILE A 128 -65.90 20.88 -6.36
CA ILE A 128 -64.94 20.21 -5.47
C ILE A 128 -63.57 20.91 -5.49
N MET A 129 -63.14 21.41 -6.64
CA MET A 129 -61.80 21.97 -6.79
C MET A 129 -61.74 23.47 -6.47
N LEU A 130 -62.76 24.26 -6.81
CA LEU A 130 -62.72 25.73 -6.81
C LEU A 130 -63.70 26.38 -5.82
N SER A 131 -64.47 25.61 -5.04
CA SER A 131 -65.40 26.18 -4.05
C SER A 131 -64.67 27.13 -3.08
N PRO A 132 -65.17 28.36 -2.84
CA PRO A 132 -64.48 29.36 -2.01
C PRO A 132 -64.16 28.91 -0.57
N ARG A 133 -64.94 27.97 -0.03
CA ARG A 133 -64.80 27.48 1.35
C ARG A 133 -64.21 26.07 1.44
N THR A 134 -64.45 25.22 0.43
CA THR A 134 -64.12 23.77 0.49
C THR A 134 -63.24 23.29 -0.67
N GLY A 135 -62.84 24.20 -1.57
CA GLY A 135 -62.06 23.90 -2.75
C GLY A 135 -60.74 23.22 -2.41
N GLN A 136 -60.52 22.05 -3.01
CA GLN A 136 -59.29 21.28 -2.82
C GLN A 136 -58.19 21.62 -3.84
N GLY A 137 -58.49 22.44 -4.84
CA GLY A 137 -57.55 22.81 -5.91
C GLY A 137 -56.26 23.42 -5.40
N ASN A 138 -56.34 24.36 -4.45
CA ASN A 138 -55.14 24.99 -3.89
C ASN A 138 -54.28 24.02 -3.08
N LYS A 139 -54.90 23.10 -2.34
CA LYS A 139 -54.19 22.05 -1.61
C LYS A 139 -53.50 21.07 -2.57
N LEU A 140 -54.19 20.67 -3.64
CA LEU A 140 -53.60 19.81 -4.66
C LEU A 140 -52.41 20.48 -5.33
N PHE A 141 -52.54 21.75 -5.72
CA PHE A 141 -51.44 22.53 -6.30
C PHE A 141 -50.21 22.60 -5.39
N ASN A 142 -50.41 22.86 -4.10
CA ASN A 142 -49.30 22.88 -3.14
C ASN A 142 -48.67 21.50 -2.98
N SER A 143 -49.48 20.45 -2.88
CA SER A 143 -49.01 19.07 -2.71
C SER A 143 -48.19 18.59 -3.92
N ILE A 144 -48.61 18.94 -5.14
CA ILE A 144 -47.86 18.64 -6.38
C ILE A 144 -46.51 19.37 -6.36
N ASN A 145 -46.48 20.65 -6.00
CA ASN A 145 -45.24 21.43 -5.99
C ASN A 145 -44.26 20.98 -4.89
N GLU A 146 -44.77 20.59 -3.73
CA GLU A 146 -43.98 20.01 -2.64
C GLU A 146 -43.40 18.65 -3.07
N TYR A 147 -44.23 17.76 -3.61
CA TYR A 147 -43.79 16.48 -4.16
C TYR A 147 -42.73 16.65 -5.26
N LYS A 148 -42.98 17.53 -6.24
CA LYS A 148 -42.03 17.85 -7.31
C LYS A 148 -40.70 18.33 -6.75
N LYS A 149 -40.72 19.22 -5.76
CA LYS A 149 -39.49 19.73 -5.13
C LYS A 149 -38.68 18.61 -4.45
N GLU A 150 -39.35 17.72 -3.71
CA GLU A 150 -38.68 16.60 -3.05
C GLU A 150 -38.11 15.60 -4.06
N ILE A 151 -38.88 15.18 -5.05
CA ILE A 151 -38.45 14.23 -6.09
C ILE A 151 -37.26 14.78 -6.87
N LEU A 152 -37.30 16.03 -7.32
CA LEU A 152 -36.21 16.65 -8.08
C LEU A 152 -34.93 16.81 -7.24
N SER A 153 -35.01 16.78 -5.91
CA SER A 153 -33.82 16.79 -5.04
C SER A 153 -33.07 15.46 -5.02
N MET A 154 -33.75 14.35 -5.38
CA MET A 154 -33.21 12.99 -5.33
C MET A 154 -32.69 12.50 -6.68
N ILE A 155 -32.93 13.24 -7.76
CA ILE A 155 -32.51 12.90 -9.12
C ILE A 155 -31.27 13.70 -9.49
N THR A 156 -30.22 12.99 -9.89
CA THR A 156 -28.93 13.58 -10.31
C THR A 156 -28.84 13.82 -11.81
N ASP A 157 -29.55 13.02 -12.63
CA ASP A 157 -29.56 13.18 -14.09
C ASP A 157 -30.36 14.43 -14.50
N SER A 158 -29.70 15.33 -15.24
CA SER A 158 -30.28 16.59 -15.70
C SER A 158 -31.42 16.39 -16.69
N LEU A 159 -31.35 15.35 -17.54
CA LEU A 159 -32.37 15.06 -18.54
C LEU A 159 -33.65 14.57 -17.86
N GLN A 160 -33.54 13.57 -16.99
CA GLN A 160 -34.67 13.04 -16.22
C GLN A 160 -35.31 14.12 -15.33
N ARG A 161 -34.49 14.97 -14.70
CA ARG A 161 -34.95 16.11 -13.90
C ARG A 161 -35.80 17.08 -14.72
N THR A 162 -35.47 17.29 -15.99
CA THR A 162 -36.23 18.15 -16.90
C THR A 162 -37.57 17.49 -17.26
N ILE A 163 -37.56 16.21 -17.66
CA ILE A 163 -38.77 15.47 -18.01
C ILE A 163 -39.77 15.46 -16.85
N ILE A 164 -39.32 15.13 -15.64
CA ILE A 164 -40.21 15.05 -14.47
C ILE A 164 -40.73 16.44 -14.08
N SER A 165 -39.89 17.47 -14.20
CA SER A 165 -40.33 18.85 -13.99
C SER A 165 -41.44 19.25 -14.95
N ASP A 166 -41.34 18.84 -16.22
CA ASP A 166 -42.31 19.16 -17.26
C ASP A 166 -43.61 18.34 -17.07
N ASN A 167 -43.51 17.05 -16.77
CA ASN A 167 -44.66 16.17 -16.53
C ASN A 167 -45.51 16.64 -15.34
N LEU A 168 -44.86 17.09 -14.26
CA LEU A 168 -45.49 17.62 -13.04
C LEU A 168 -45.61 19.15 -13.07
N SER A 169 -45.57 19.78 -14.25
CA SER A 169 -45.67 21.23 -14.35
C SER A 169 -47.06 21.73 -13.99
N THR A 170 -47.10 22.73 -13.11
CA THR A 170 -48.32 23.47 -12.76
C THR A 170 -48.36 24.86 -13.42
N GLU A 171 -47.60 25.05 -14.51
CA GLU A 171 -47.59 26.32 -15.24
C GLU A 171 -48.78 26.43 -16.21
N VAL A 172 -49.38 27.62 -16.25
CA VAL A 172 -50.52 27.91 -17.14
C VAL A 172 -49.99 28.42 -18.49
N PRO A 173 -50.41 27.84 -19.63
CA PRO A 173 -49.99 28.30 -20.95
C PRO A 173 -50.41 29.75 -21.22
N LYS A 174 -49.55 30.55 -21.87
CA LYS A 174 -49.85 31.93 -22.29
C LYS A 174 -50.76 31.97 -23.53
N LYS A 175 -51.98 31.42 -23.43
CA LYS A 175 -53.01 31.45 -24.49
C LYS A 175 -54.17 32.37 -24.08
N SER A 176 -54.91 32.88 -25.05
CA SER A 176 -56.06 33.78 -24.83
C SER A 176 -57.13 33.19 -23.89
N SER A 177 -57.32 31.86 -23.92
CA SER A 177 -58.26 31.15 -23.04
C SER A 177 -57.79 31.00 -21.58
N ALA A 178 -56.55 31.37 -21.28
CA ALA A 178 -55.90 31.19 -19.98
C ALA A 178 -55.50 32.51 -19.30
N LEU A 179 -55.88 33.66 -19.89
CA LEU A 179 -55.54 34.97 -19.34
C LEU A 179 -56.20 35.17 -17.96
N GLY A 180 -55.39 35.41 -16.94
CA GLY A 180 -55.85 35.75 -15.59
C GLY A 180 -56.31 34.58 -14.71
N LYS A 181 -56.24 33.33 -15.21
CA LYS A 181 -56.61 32.13 -14.45
C LYS A 181 -55.42 31.52 -13.71
N ASN A 182 -55.65 31.05 -12.49
CA ASN A 182 -54.70 30.20 -11.78
C ASN A 182 -54.71 28.77 -12.34
N TRP A 183 -53.70 27.95 -12.05
CA TRP A 183 -53.59 26.57 -12.58
C TRP A 183 -54.86 25.73 -12.34
N GLN A 184 -55.44 25.87 -11.15
CA GLN A 184 -56.59 25.10 -10.71
C GLN A 184 -57.84 25.51 -11.50
N GLU A 185 -58.03 26.80 -11.72
CA GLU A 185 -59.12 27.36 -12.52
C GLU A 185 -58.95 26.96 -13.98
N TYR A 186 -57.72 27.01 -14.50
CA TYR A 186 -57.43 26.60 -15.88
C TYR A 186 -57.74 25.12 -16.14
N ILE A 187 -57.49 24.24 -15.18
CA ILE A 187 -57.65 22.79 -15.34
C ILE A 187 -59.06 22.29 -15.00
N PHE A 188 -59.74 22.89 -14.03
CA PHE A 188 -60.99 22.34 -13.47
C PHE A 188 -62.23 23.20 -13.70
N GLU A 189 -62.10 24.47 -14.09
CA GLU A 189 -63.26 25.33 -14.35
C GLU A 189 -63.95 24.91 -15.65
N ASN A 190 -65.27 24.71 -15.62
CA ASN A 190 -66.09 24.30 -16.77
C ASN A 190 -65.56 23.05 -17.48
N THR A 191 -64.92 22.15 -16.73
CA THR A 191 -64.33 20.92 -17.27
C THR A 191 -65.28 19.74 -17.00
N PRO A 192 -65.69 18.96 -18.02
CA PRO A 192 -66.52 17.78 -17.80
C PRO A 192 -65.89 16.80 -16.82
N VAL A 193 -66.70 16.15 -15.99
CA VAL A 193 -66.24 15.15 -15.02
C VAL A 193 -65.36 14.07 -15.66
N ALA A 194 -65.72 13.58 -16.85
CA ALA A 194 -64.90 12.60 -17.56
C ALA A 194 -63.48 13.13 -17.85
N ALA A 195 -63.35 14.40 -18.25
CA ALA A 195 -62.05 15.01 -18.50
C ALA A 195 -61.28 15.30 -17.20
N ALA A 196 -61.96 15.79 -16.16
CA ALA A 196 -61.34 16.06 -14.86
C ALA A 196 -60.77 14.77 -14.22
N VAL A 197 -61.52 13.67 -14.25
CA VAL A 197 -61.07 12.36 -13.76
C VAL A 197 -59.87 11.87 -14.57
N THR A 198 -59.93 11.96 -15.91
CA THR A 198 -58.83 11.55 -16.79
C THR A 198 -57.54 12.33 -16.49
N LEU A 199 -57.65 13.65 -16.24
CA LEU A 199 -56.49 14.50 -15.89
C LEU A 199 -55.89 14.12 -14.53
N LEU A 200 -56.74 13.80 -13.55
CA LEU A 200 -56.28 13.30 -12.24
C LEU A 200 -55.63 11.90 -12.36
N THR A 201 -56.16 11.02 -13.21
CA THR A 201 -55.52 9.73 -13.52
C THR A 201 -54.18 9.91 -14.24
N LYS A 202 -54.05 10.91 -15.12
CA LYS A 202 -52.76 11.27 -15.73
C LYS A 202 -51.76 11.72 -14.66
N LEU A 203 -52.19 12.54 -13.70
CA LEU A 203 -51.34 12.94 -12.58
C LEU A 203 -50.91 11.74 -11.72
N GLN A 204 -51.81 10.81 -11.43
CA GLN A 204 -51.49 9.54 -10.75
C GLN A 204 -50.42 8.74 -11.52
N ASN A 205 -50.51 8.71 -12.85
CA ASN A 205 -49.50 8.06 -13.69
C ASN A 205 -48.14 8.76 -13.59
N ASP A 206 -48.10 10.09 -13.68
CA ASP A 206 -46.86 10.86 -13.56
C ASP A 206 -46.18 10.68 -12.19
N ILE A 207 -46.98 10.57 -11.11
CA ILE A 207 -46.48 10.32 -9.75
C ILE A 207 -45.74 8.98 -9.71
N ARG A 208 -46.36 7.90 -10.22
CA ARG A 208 -45.76 6.56 -10.25
C ARG A 208 -44.55 6.48 -11.17
N TYR A 209 -44.58 7.20 -12.29
CA TYR A 209 -43.42 7.31 -13.18
C TYR A 209 -42.26 8.01 -12.48
N ALA A 210 -42.50 9.16 -11.85
CA ALA A 210 -41.46 9.92 -11.16
C ALA A 210 -40.88 9.16 -9.95
N GLU A 211 -41.73 8.42 -9.22
CA GLU A 211 -41.30 7.48 -8.17
C GLU A 211 -40.32 6.45 -8.74
N GLY A 212 -40.68 5.77 -9.83
CA GLY A 212 -39.85 4.75 -10.47
C GLY A 212 -38.48 5.27 -10.91
N GLU A 213 -38.41 6.47 -11.49
CA GLU A 213 -37.14 7.09 -11.89
C GLU A 213 -36.22 7.40 -10.70
N VAL A 214 -36.79 7.84 -9.58
CA VAL A 214 -36.01 8.02 -8.35
C VAL A 214 -35.52 6.67 -7.86
N LEU A 215 -36.37 5.64 -7.81
CA LEU A 215 -35.98 4.30 -7.38
C LEU A 215 -34.86 3.74 -8.27
N HIS A 216 -34.94 3.86 -9.59
CA HIS A 216 -33.88 3.46 -10.50
C HIS A 216 -32.56 4.20 -10.21
N THR A 217 -32.62 5.50 -9.95
CA THR A 217 -31.43 6.28 -9.57
C THR A 217 -30.83 5.80 -8.24
N LEU A 218 -31.69 5.53 -7.25
CA LEU A 218 -31.27 5.02 -5.94
C LEU A 218 -30.67 3.61 -6.05
N VAL A 219 -31.24 2.71 -6.85
CA VAL A 219 -30.70 1.36 -7.12
C VAL A 219 -29.35 1.45 -7.83
N LYS A 220 -29.23 2.30 -8.86
CA LYS A 220 -27.96 2.52 -9.56
C LYS A 220 -26.86 2.98 -8.60
N ASN A 221 -27.18 3.82 -7.63
CA ASN A 221 -26.21 4.24 -6.60
C ASN A 221 -25.80 3.11 -5.64
N ILE A 222 -26.61 2.07 -5.49
CA ILE A 222 -26.24 0.84 -4.77
C ILE A 222 -25.35 -0.07 -5.64
N ASP A 223 -25.74 -0.26 -6.90
CA ASP A 223 -25.22 -1.24 -7.87
C ASP A 223 -23.84 -0.85 -8.46
N VAL A 224 -23.50 0.44 -8.48
CA VAL A 224 -22.15 0.96 -8.84
C VAL A 224 -21.04 0.45 -7.89
N GLY A 225 -21.34 -0.48 -6.98
CA GLY A 225 -20.37 -1.17 -6.15
C GLY A 225 -20.52 -2.69 -6.13
N ASP A 226 -20.63 -3.40 -7.25
CA ASP A 226 -20.50 -4.87 -7.29
C ASP A 226 -19.06 -5.37 -7.53
N LEU A 227 -18.09 -4.48 -7.31
CA LEU A 227 -16.71 -4.77 -6.91
C LEU A 227 -16.26 -3.56 -6.08
N ARG A 228 -16.46 -3.60 -4.75
CA ARG A 228 -16.32 -2.40 -3.90
C ARG A 228 -14.87 -2.08 -3.60
N VAL A 229 -14.21 -1.47 -4.57
CA VAL A 229 -13.03 -0.66 -4.30
C VAL A 229 -13.47 0.53 -3.46
N ASN A 230 -13.22 0.50 -2.16
CA ASN A 230 -13.52 1.63 -1.28
C ASN A 230 -12.29 2.47 -0.98
N GLN A 231 -11.10 1.90 -1.18
CA GLN A 231 -9.82 2.59 -1.04
C GLN A 231 -8.97 2.33 -2.27
N VAL A 232 -8.50 3.42 -2.88
CA VAL A 232 -7.56 3.39 -3.99
C VAL A 232 -6.25 3.96 -3.48
N ASN A 233 -5.28 3.07 -3.25
CA ASN A 233 -3.98 3.44 -2.72
C ASN A 233 -2.90 3.15 -3.77
N ALA A 234 -1.93 4.06 -3.90
CA ALA A 234 -0.74 3.80 -4.68
C ALA A 234 0.30 3.09 -3.82
N TYR A 235 0.83 1.96 -4.29
CA TYR A 235 1.90 1.23 -3.64
C TYR A 235 3.15 1.24 -4.51
N VAL A 236 4.29 1.45 -3.86
CA VAL A 236 5.61 1.36 -4.50
C VAL A 236 6.27 0.08 -4.02
N ILE A 237 6.53 -0.84 -4.95
CA ILE A 237 7.18 -2.12 -4.69
C ILE A 237 8.61 -2.03 -5.21
N PRO A 238 9.61 -1.73 -4.36
CA PRO A 238 11.01 -1.69 -4.78
C PRO A 238 11.55 -3.11 -4.99
N ASN A 239 12.42 -3.29 -5.99
CA ASN A 239 13.16 -4.56 -6.16
C ASN A 239 14.13 -4.82 -5.00
N SER A 240 14.73 -3.76 -4.45
CA SER A 240 15.55 -3.79 -3.23
C SER A 240 15.40 -2.46 -2.49
N GLN A 241 15.31 -2.52 -1.16
CA GLN A 241 15.33 -1.33 -0.30
C GLN A 241 16.76 -0.89 0.05
N ASN A 242 17.74 -1.78 -0.06
CA ASN A 242 19.15 -1.50 0.20
C ASN A 242 19.90 -1.32 -1.12
N ILE A 243 20.40 -0.11 -1.36
CA ILE A 243 21.04 0.28 -2.62
C ILE A 243 22.39 0.90 -2.30
N VAL A 244 23.43 0.39 -2.94
CA VAL A 244 24.78 0.96 -2.85
C VAL A 244 24.83 2.25 -3.67
N ARG A 245 25.56 3.27 -3.18
CA ARG A 245 25.78 4.53 -3.91
C ARG A 245 26.30 4.25 -5.33
N GLY A 246 25.62 4.78 -6.35
CA GLY A 246 25.93 4.54 -7.77
C GLY A 246 25.17 3.37 -8.41
N GLY A 247 24.44 2.57 -7.62
CA GLY A 247 23.53 1.54 -8.11
C GLY A 247 22.21 2.10 -8.67
N LYS A 248 21.50 1.29 -9.46
CA LYS A 248 20.19 1.64 -10.03
C LYS A 248 19.06 1.30 -9.06
N PHE A 249 18.27 2.30 -8.67
CA PHE A 249 16.98 2.05 -8.00
C PHE A 249 15.94 1.62 -9.05
N SER A 250 15.21 0.54 -8.79
CA SER A 250 14.10 0.08 -9.63
C SER A 250 12.92 -0.31 -8.74
N ALA A 251 11.74 0.23 -9.03
CA ALA A 251 10.53 -0.03 -8.29
C ALA A 251 9.32 -0.03 -9.24
N ASN A 252 8.37 -0.92 -8.99
CA ASN A 252 7.09 -0.94 -9.67
C ASN A 252 6.11 -0.09 -8.87
N ILE A 253 5.47 0.87 -9.52
CA ILE A 253 4.42 1.70 -8.92
C ILE A 253 3.09 1.15 -9.41
N ILE A 254 2.28 0.65 -8.49
CA ILE A 254 0.98 0.06 -8.80
C ILE A 254 -0.13 0.82 -8.07
N LEU A 255 -1.29 0.89 -8.71
CA LEU A 255 -2.51 1.33 -8.07
C LEU A 255 -3.23 0.08 -7.55
N ALA A 256 -3.40 -0.01 -6.23
CA ALA A 256 -4.17 -1.08 -5.63
C ALA A 256 -5.53 -0.55 -5.19
N ALA A 257 -6.55 -1.22 -5.70
CA ALA A 257 -7.93 -1.05 -5.36
C ALA A 257 -8.27 -2.08 -4.26
N VAL A 258 -8.47 -1.60 -3.02
CA VAL A 258 -8.74 -2.45 -1.85
C VAL A 258 -10.19 -2.26 -1.41
N ASP A 259 -10.82 -3.36 -1.01
CA ASP A 259 -12.10 -3.37 -0.30
C ASP A 259 -11.84 -3.55 1.20
N SER A 260 -12.14 -2.54 2.01
CA SER A 260 -11.99 -2.64 3.48
C SER A 260 -13.13 -3.41 4.15
N THR A 261 -14.22 -3.72 3.44
CA THR A 261 -15.38 -4.44 3.97
C THR A 261 -15.32 -5.94 3.73
N GLN A 262 -14.84 -6.39 2.56
CA GLN A 262 -14.57 -7.80 2.29
C GLN A 262 -13.07 -8.05 2.22
N ARG A 263 -12.50 -8.51 3.34
CA ARG A 263 -11.08 -8.89 3.38
C ARG A 263 -10.92 -10.36 2.98
N PRO A 264 -10.00 -10.68 2.04
CA PRO A 264 -9.73 -12.05 1.67
C PRO A 264 -9.03 -12.82 2.80
N SER A 265 -9.27 -14.13 2.87
CA SER A 265 -8.43 -15.03 3.66
C SER A 265 -7.09 -15.23 2.95
N ILE A 266 -6.00 -15.07 3.69
CA ILE A 266 -4.64 -15.17 3.15
C ILE A 266 -4.01 -16.46 3.66
N PHE A 267 -3.53 -17.30 2.74
CA PHE A 267 -2.84 -18.54 3.04
C PHE A 267 -1.39 -18.44 2.61
N ILE A 268 -0.48 -18.83 3.50
CA ILE A 268 0.96 -18.90 3.22
C ILE A 268 1.39 -20.34 3.46
N GLY A 269 1.69 -21.05 2.37
CA GLY A 269 1.74 -22.51 2.39
C GLY A 269 0.38 -23.09 2.83
N ASP A 270 0.39 -23.90 3.89
CA ASP A 270 -0.81 -24.56 4.45
C ASP A 270 -1.43 -23.80 5.65
N LYS A 271 -0.90 -22.62 6.01
CA LYS A 271 -1.33 -21.88 7.20
C LYS A 271 -2.13 -20.63 6.83
N GLU A 272 -3.33 -20.51 7.39
CA GLU A 272 -4.13 -19.29 7.30
C GLU A 272 -3.56 -18.20 8.22
N LEU A 273 -3.51 -16.98 7.70
CA LEU A 273 -3.06 -15.81 8.42
C LEU A 273 -4.23 -15.23 9.24
N PRO A 274 -4.04 -14.91 10.54
CA PRO A 274 -5.12 -14.37 11.37
C PRO A 274 -5.70 -13.09 10.77
N GLN A 275 -7.04 -12.97 10.77
CA GLN A 275 -7.72 -11.79 10.23
C GLN A 275 -7.31 -10.48 10.94
N GLU A 276 -6.94 -10.56 12.23
CA GLU A 276 -6.48 -9.43 13.04
C GLU A 276 -5.21 -8.77 12.49
N SER A 277 -4.37 -9.52 11.79
CA SER A 277 -3.11 -9.02 11.25
C SER A 277 -3.31 -8.11 10.04
N ASN A 278 -4.54 -7.91 9.54
CA ASN A 278 -4.85 -7.00 8.43
C ASN A 278 -4.00 -7.25 7.17
N GLY A 279 -3.60 -8.50 6.92
CA GLY A 279 -2.75 -8.89 5.80
C GLY A 279 -1.25 -8.66 6.01
N LEU A 280 -0.83 -8.31 7.23
CA LEU A 280 0.59 -8.23 7.61
C LEU A 280 1.13 -9.63 7.95
N TYR A 281 2.15 -10.05 7.22
CA TYR A 281 2.92 -11.26 7.53
C TYR A 281 4.28 -10.89 8.13
N GLU A 282 4.57 -11.42 9.32
CA GLU A 282 5.85 -11.24 10.00
C GLU A 282 6.44 -12.60 10.38
N THR A 283 7.73 -12.78 10.13
CA THR A 283 8.48 -13.98 10.53
C THR A 283 9.90 -13.61 10.93
N ILE A 284 10.45 -14.32 11.91
CA ILE A 284 11.83 -14.12 12.36
C ILE A 284 12.75 -14.93 11.44
N CYS A 285 13.66 -14.22 10.77
CA CYS A 285 14.62 -14.82 9.84
C CYS A 285 15.88 -15.29 10.58
N ASN A 286 15.91 -16.56 11.00
CA ASN A 286 17.01 -17.13 11.81
C ASN A 286 18.21 -17.63 10.99
N SER A 287 18.04 -17.85 9.69
CA SER A 287 19.06 -18.40 8.80
C SER A 287 19.29 -17.48 7.62
N THR A 288 20.52 -17.48 7.12
CA THR A 288 20.92 -16.66 5.97
C THR A 288 20.74 -17.42 4.66
N GLY A 289 20.43 -16.69 3.60
CA GLY A 289 20.13 -17.28 2.29
C GLY A 289 19.03 -16.55 1.52
N GLU A 290 18.68 -17.11 0.36
CA GLU A 290 17.53 -16.69 -0.44
C GLU A 290 16.30 -17.52 -0.04
N PHE A 291 15.22 -16.83 0.30
CA PHE A 291 13.95 -17.42 0.70
C PHE A 291 12.85 -16.96 -0.27
N THR A 292 11.83 -17.79 -0.44
CA THR A 292 10.66 -17.44 -1.26
C THR A 292 9.41 -17.50 -0.39
N LEU A 293 8.71 -16.38 -0.31
CA LEU A 293 7.38 -16.29 0.28
C LEU A 293 6.36 -16.62 -0.81
N ALA A 294 5.68 -17.75 -0.69
CA ALA A 294 4.64 -18.17 -1.62
C ALA A 294 3.34 -18.49 -0.87
N GLY A 295 2.21 -18.18 -1.49
CA GLY A 295 0.90 -18.32 -0.89
C GLY A 295 -0.22 -17.99 -1.86
N TYR A 296 -1.44 -17.90 -1.35
CA TYR A 296 -2.60 -17.53 -2.14
C TYR A 296 -3.64 -16.77 -1.31
N LEU A 297 -4.44 -15.99 -2.01
CA LEU A 297 -5.55 -15.20 -1.48
C LEU A 297 -6.86 -15.86 -1.93
N GLU A 298 -7.81 -16.03 -1.02
CA GLU A 298 -9.18 -16.47 -1.32
C GLU A 298 -10.19 -15.39 -0.91
N LEU A 299 -11.05 -15.02 -1.86
CA LEU A 299 -12.14 -14.08 -1.65
C LEU A 299 -13.47 -14.76 -1.98
N ASN A 300 -14.37 -14.81 -1.01
CA ASN A 300 -15.73 -15.31 -1.23
C ASN A 300 -16.55 -14.23 -1.94
N GLN A 301 -16.95 -14.49 -3.18
CA GLN A 301 -17.82 -13.61 -3.94
C GLN A 301 -19.27 -13.78 -3.45
N GLY A 302 -20.08 -12.73 -3.55
CA GLY A 302 -21.46 -12.71 -3.05
C GLY A 302 -22.40 -13.71 -3.73
N ASP A 303 -21.97 -14.30 -4.85
CA ASP A 303 -22.63 -15.37 -5.60
C ASP A 303 -22.33 -16.79 -5.06
N GLY A 304 -21.47 -16.90 -4.03
CA GLY A 304 -21.03 -18.17 -3.44
C GLY A 304 -19.81 -18.80 -4.11
N SER A 305 -19.23 -18.17 -5.14
CA SER A 305 -17.97 -18.61 -5.76
C SER A 305 -16.75 -18.06 -5.02
N VAL A 306 -15.61 -18.76 -5.08
CA VAL A 306 -14.36 -18.34 -4.42
C VAL A 306 -13.34 -17.92 -5.46
N LEU A 307 -12.93 -16.66 -5.41
CA LEU A 307 -11.87 -16.12 -6.25
C LEU A 307 -10.50 -16.36 -5.59
N ARG A 308 -9.69 -17.21 -6.22
CA ARG A 308 -8.32 -17.50 -5.78
C ARG A 308 -7.26 -16.78 -6.60
N ARG A 309 -6.24 -16.22 -5.93
CA ARG A 309 -5.06 -15.60 -6.56
C ARG A 309 -3.77 -16.00 -5.84
N ASP A 310 -2.89 -16.69 -6.54
CA ASP A 310 -1.59 -17.08 -6.01
C ASP A 310 -0.57 -15.94 -6.09
N PHE A 311 0.37 -15.88 -5.15
CA PHE A 311 1.47 -14.92 -5.13
C PHE A 311 2.78 -15.60 -4.72
N SER A 312 3.90 -15.05 -5.22
CA SER A 312 5.24 -15.51 -4.88
C SER A 312 6.23 -14.36 -4.93
N GLN A 313 6.93 -14.11 -3.83
CA GLN A 313 7.92 -13.05 -3.68
C GLN A 313 9.22 -13.60 -3.07
N LYS A 314 10.36 -13.33 -3.71
CA LYS A 314 11.68 -13.69 -3.17
C LYS A 314 12.19 -12.62 -2.21
N TYR A 315 12.86 -13.04 -1.14
CA TYR A 315 13.57 -12.16 -0.21
C TYR A 315 14.89 -12.80 0.25
N THR A 316 15.88 -11.98 0.57
CA THR A 316 17.22 -12.45 0.97
C THR A 316 17.51 -12.01 2.40
N VAL A 317 18.01 -12.95 3.21
CA VAL A 317 18.43 -12.68 4.59
C VAL A 317 19.95 -12.76 4.64
N VAL A 318 20.57 -11.69 5.14
CA VAL A 318 22.02 -11.54 5.25
C VAL A 318 22.45 -11.53 6.71
N GLU A 319 23.68 -11.97 6.99
CA GLU A 319 24.21 -11.92 8.35
C GLU A 319 24.41 -10.47 8.77
N PRO A 320 24.13 -10.13 10.05
CA PRO A 320 24.47 -8.82 10.56
C PRO A 320 25.99 -8.65 10.56
N SER A 321 26.50 -7.76 9.71
CA SER A 321 27.93 -7.44 9.64
C SER A 321 28.19 -6.04 10.19
N ALA A 322 29.11 -5.92 11.15
CA ALA A 322 29.61 -4.64 11.64
C ALA A 322 31.14 -4.61 11.54
N THR A 323 31.69 -3.60 10.87
CA THR A 323 33.14 -3.45 10.74
C THR A 323 33.68 -2.68 11.95
N VAL A 324 34.24 -3.39 12.92
CA VAL A 324 34.99 -2.78 14.03
C VAL A 324 36.48 -2.89 13.69
N SER A 325 37.12 -1.74 13.42
CA SER A 325 38.55 -1.69 13.12
C SER A 325 39.24 -0.65 13.98
N ALA A 326 40.40 -1.00 14.54
CA ALA A 326 41.25 -0.05 15.25
C ALA A 326 42.02 0.79 14.23
N THR A 327 41.85 2.11 14.28
CA THR A 327 42.45 3.04 13.31
C THR A 327 43.98 3.02 13.28
N MET A 328 44.62 2.73 14.41
CA MET A 328 46.08 2.59 14.51
C MET A 328 46.62 1.23 14.03
N MET A 329 45.74 0.26 13.75
CA MET A 329 46.11 -1.09 13.31
C MET A 329 46.06 -1.25 11.79
N ASN A 330 45.95 -0.17 11.02
CA ASN A 330 46.01 -0.20 9.56
C ASN A 330 47.46 -0.35 9.03
N VAL A 331 48.19 -1.32 9.57
CA VAL A 331 49.59 -1.60 9.24
C VAL A 331 49.72 -3.00 8.64
N LEU A 332 50.48 -3.12 7.56
CA LEU A 332 50.89 -4.41 6.99
C LEU A 332 52.41 -4.51 7.02
N TYR A 333 52.93 -5.71 7.26
CA TYR A 333 54.36 -5.98 7.27
C TYR A 333 54.84 -6.45 5.90
N ALA A 334 55.86 -5.79 5.36
CA ALA A 334 56.48 -6.19 4.09
C ALA A 334 57.18 -7.55 4.20
N GLY A 335 57.08 -8.37 3.15
CA GLY A 335 57.72 -9.69 3.09
C GLY A 335 57.13 -10.74 4.04
N TYR A 336 55.96 -10.46 4.62
CA TYR A 336 55.26 -11.35 5.54
C TYR A 336 53.79 -11.50 5.12
N ASP A 337 53.19 -12.65 5.45
CA ASP A 337 51.79 -12.95 5.13
C ASP A 337 50.88 -12.31 6.18
N ASN A 338 50.16 -11.25 5.77
CA ASN A 338 49.25 -10.50 6.64
C ASN A 338 47.80 -10.96 6.37
N PRO A 339 47.15 -11.69 7.30
CA PRO A 339 45.75 -12.07 7.14
C PRO A 339 44.83 -10.85 7.31
N ILE A 340 43.86 -10.70 6.40
CA ILE A 340 42.87 -9.62 6.36
C ILE A 340 41.49 -10.22 6.11
N SER A 341 40.48 -9.75 6.84
CA SER A 341 39.07 -10.06 6.55
C SER A 341 38.45 -8.89 5.79
N ILE A 342 37.78 -9.19 4.68
CA ILE A 342 37.08 -8.21 3.85
C ILE A 342 35.63 -8.67 3.72
N SER A 343 34.71 -7.86 4.24
CA SER A 343 33.26 -8.09 4.13
C SER A 343 32.59 -6.84 3.57
N VAL A 344 31.70 -7.02 2.60
CA VAL A 344 30.86 -5.95 2.06
C VAL A 344 29.41 -6.23 2.46
N PRO A 345 28.76 -5.33 3.23
CA PRO A 345 27.38 -5.53 3.64
C PRO A 345 26.46 -5.77 2.43
N GLY A 346 25.66 -6.84 2.50
CA GLY A 346 24.73 -7.20 1.43
C GLY A 346 25.35 -7.92 0.22
N VAL A 347 26.65 -8.23 0.23
CA VAL A 347 27.30 -8.99 -0.85
C VAL A 347 27.90 -10.29 -0.28
N PRO A 348 27.55 -11.48 -0.82
CA PRO A 348 28.17 -12.74 -0.43
C PRO A 348 29.69 -12.74 -0.69
N ASN A 349 30.48 -13.36 0.20
CA ASN A 349 31.95 -13.40 0.10
C ASN A 349 32.47 -13.92 -1.25
N GLN A 350 31.74 -14.82 -1.90
CA GLN A 350 32.08 -15.38 -3.22
C GLN A 350 32.04 -14.35 -4.35
N LYS A 351 31.26 -13.27 -4.20
CA LYS A 351 31.13 -12.18 -5.18
C LYS A 351 32.07 -11.01 -4.90
N ILE A 352 32.85 -11.07 -3.83
CA ILE A 352 33.83 -10.06 -3.45
C ILE A 352 35.17 -10.37 -4.13
N GLN A 353 35.72 -9.38 -4.82
CA GLN A 353 37.05 -9.41 -5.42
C GLN A 353 37.87 -8.29 -4.80
N ALA A 354 39.10 -8.58 -4.40
CA ALA A 354 39.99 -7.57 -3.85
C ALA A 354 41.33 -7.61 -4.58
N THR A 355 41.92 -6.44 -4.80
CA THR A 355 43.26 -6.28 -5.35
C THR A 355 44.08 -5.36 -4.46
N ILE A 356 45.40 -5.56 -4.44
CA ILE A 356 46.34 -4.74 -3.68
C ILE A 356 47.29 -4.02 -4.63
N SER A 357 47.59 -2.76 -4.32
CA SER A 357 48.60 -1.96 -5.01
C SER A 357 49.69 -1.57 -4.01
N ASN A 358 50.86 -2.19 -4.14
CA ASN A 358 52.08 -1.88 -3.38
C ASN A 358 53.31 -2.56 -4.05
N GLY A 359 53.91 -1.93 -5.06
CA GLY A 359 54.98 -2.56 -5.84
C GLY A 359 54.55 -3.90 -6.47
N ASN A 360 55.28 -4.97 -6.16
CA ASN A 360 54.96 -6.36 -6.59
C ASN A 360 54.15 -7.13 -5.52
N GLY A 361 53.46 -6.42 -4.64
CA GLY A 361 52.64 -7.04 -3.59
C GLY A 361 51.51 -7.90 -4.16
N THR A 362 51.16 -8.97 -3.45
CA THR A 362 50.09 -9.90 -3.86
C THR A 362 48.99 -9.98 -2.81
N LEU A 363 47.77 -10.24 -3.25
CA LEU A 363 46.62 -10.50 -2.38
C LEU A 363 46.01 -11.83 -2.82
N LYS A 364 46.01 -12.82 -1.94
CA LYS A 364 45.48 -14.16 -2.21
C LYS A 364 44.20 -14.37 -1.42
N SER A 365 43.15 -14.86 -2.08
CA SER A 365 41.93 -15.29 -1.39
C SER A 365 42.18 -16.64 -0.73
N VAL A 366 41.82 -16.76 0.55
CA VAL A 366 41.92 -17.99 1.35
C VAL A 366 40.59 -18.27 2.03
N GLU A 367 40.40 -19.49 2.52
CA GLU A 367 39.21 -19.85 3.29
C GLU A 367 39.12 -18.95 4.54
N GLY A 368 38.02 -18.18 4.65
CA GLY A 368 37.81 -17.24 5.75
C GLY A 368 38.42 -15.84 5.59
N GLY A 369 39.07 -15.50 4.46
CA GLY A 369 39.56 -14.14 4.23
C GLY A 369 40.54 -13.97 3.07
N PHE A 370 41.49 -13.06 3.24
CA PHE A 370 42.54 -12.74 2.27
C PHE A 370 43.90 -12.67 2.97
N ILE A 371 44.97 -13.02 2.28
CA ILE A 371 46.35 -12.84 2.76
C ILE A 371 47.01 -11.80 1.87
N ALA A 372 47.41 -10.68 2.48
CA ALA A 372 48.15 -9.61 1.85
C ALA A 372 49.66 -9.78 2.08
N HIS A 373 50.42 -9.75 1.00
CA HIS A 373 51.88 -9.84 1.02
C HIS A 373 52.46 -8.60 0.31
N PRO A 374 52.65 -7.47 1.02
CA PRO A 374 53.20 -6.25 0.44
C PRO A 374 54.73 -6.35 0.25
N SER A 375 55.26 -5.65 -0.75
CA SER A 375 56.69 -5.72 -1.10
C SER A 375 57.49 -4.47 -0.74
N LYS A 376 56.88 -3.27 -0.80
CA LYS A 376 57.59 -2.00 -0.65
C LYS A 376 57.28 -1.34 0.69
N VAL A 377 58.32 -1.16 1.48
CA VAL A 377 58.26 -0.45 2.76
C VAL A 377 58.19 1.06 2.53
N GLY A 378 57.36 1.76 3.30
CA GLY A 378 57.26 3.23 3.28
C GLY A 378 56.30 3.80 2.23
N GLU A 379 55.87 2.99 1.27
CA GLU A 379 54.71 3.28 0.40
C GLU A 379 53.46 2.62 1.01
N ASP A 380 52.32 3.30 0.94
CA ASP A 380 51.05 2.72 1.40
C ASP A 380 50.61 1.57 0.47
N ALA A 381 50.04 0.53 1.05
CA ALA A 381 49.38 -0.54 0.33
C ALA A 381 47.89 -0.23 0.20
N VAL A 382 47.44 0.04 -1.02
CA VAL A 382 46.03 0.35 -1.28
C VAL A 382 45.30 -0.92 -1.69
N ILE A 383 44.36 -1.35 -0.85
CA ILE A 383 43.45 -2.46 -1.15
C ILE A 383 42.19 -1.89 -1.81
N THR A 384 41.94 -2.28 -3.06
CA THR A 384 40.71 -1.94 -3.78
C THR A 384 39.75 -3.12 -3.67
N VAL A 385 38.60 -2.88 -3.04
CA VAL A 385 37.55 -3.89 -2.91
C VAL A 385 36.51 -3.63 -4.00
N SER A 386 36.22 -4.67 -4.77
CA SER A 386 35.20 -4.68 -5.81
C SER A 386 34.19 -5.79 -5.52
N ALA A 387 32.94 -5.58 -5.90
CA ALA A 387 31.94 -6.63 -5.84
C ALA A 387 31.25 -6.76 -7.20
N ASN A 388 30.99 -8.01 -7.59
CA ASN A 388 30.21 -8.30 -8.80
C ASN A 388 28.72 -8.21 -8.46
N LEU A 389 28.10 -7.13 -8.93
CA LEU A 389 26.66 -6.88 -8.80
C LEU A 389 26.05 -6.96 -10.20
N GLU A 390 25.13 -7.90 -10.41
CA GLU A 390 24.36 -8.02 -11.66
C GLU A 390 25.25 -8.12 -12.93
N GLY A 391 26.41 -8.79 -12.83
CA GLY A 391 27.34 -8.98 -13.95
C GLY A 391 28.28 -7.80 -14.21
N ARG A 392 28.22 -6.73 -13.40
CA ARG A 392 29.16 -5.61 -13.44
C ARG A 392 30.03 -5.59 -12.18
N ASN A 393 31.34 -5.45 -12.37
CA ASN A 393 32.26 -5.21 -11.26
C ASN A 393 32.16 -3.73 -10.85
N GLN A 394 31.70 -3.48 -9.62
CA GLN A 394 31.66 -2.15 -9.03
C GLN A 394 32.68 -2.05 -7.91
N VAL A 395 33.45 -0.96 -7.89
CA VAL A 395 34.40 -0.66 -6.80
C VAL A 395 33.60 -0.20 -5.57
N MET A 396 33.77 -0.92 -4.46
CA MET A 396 33.10 -0.67 -3.18
C MET A 396 33.90 0.29 -2.30
N GLY A 397 35.23 0.35 -2.48
CA GLY A 397 36.09 1.28 -1.77
C GLY A 397 37.56 1.00 -1.96
N GLN A 398 38.38 1.97 -1.55
CA GLN A 398 39.83 1.85 -1.48
C GLN A 398 40.28 2.11 -0.05
N TYR A 399 41.08 1.20 0.50
CA TYR A 399 41.58 1.25 1.86
C TYR A 399 43.10 1.26 1.84
N ALA A 400 43.70 2.32 2.38
CA ALA A 400 45.15 2.46 2.46
C ALA A 400 45.69 1.92 3.79
N PHE A 401 46.62 0.98 3.70
CA PHE A 401 47.38 0.43 4.81
C PHE A 401 48.82 0.93 4.78
N ARG A 402 49.36 1.31 5.93
CA ARG A 402 50.78 1.68 6.05
C ARG A 402 51.65 0.43 5.98
N VAL A 403 52.63 0.39 5.08
CA VAL A 403 53.56 -0.75 5.00
C VAL A 403 54.80 -0.48 5.84
N ARG A 404 55.06 -1.32 6.84
CA ARG A 404 56.22 -1.24 7.72
C ARG A 404 57.09 -2.49 7.59
N GLN A 405 58.35 -2.37 7.97
CA GLN A 405 59.20 -3.54 8.20
C GLN A 405 58.74 -4.27 9.47
N LEU A 406 58.97 -5.58 9.53
CA LEU A 406 58.84 -6.32 10.78
C LEU A 406 59.65 -5.62 11.88
N PRO A 407 59.16 -5.55 13.13
CA PRO A 407 59.95 -5.08 14.25
C PRO A 407 61.26 -5.86 14.39
N ASN A 408 62.26 -5.27 15.05
CA ASN A 408 63.48 -6.00 15.35
C ASN A 408 63.18 -7.12 16.37
N PRO A 409 63.63 -8.37 16.12
CA PRO A 409 63.47 -9.45 17.08
C PRO A 409 64.38 -9.24 18.29
N THR A 410 64.07 -9.93 19.39
CA THR A 410 64.96 -10.01 20.55
C THR A 410 65.69 -11.35 20.55
N PRO A 411 67.02 -11.36 20.79
CA PRO A 411 67.77 -12.60 20.94
C PRO A 411 67.49 -13.22 22.32
N PHE A 412 67.34 -14.53 22.37
CA PHE A 412 67.20 -15.29 23.61
C PHE A 412 67.88 -16.65 23.49
N ILE A 413 68.20 -17.24 24.65
CA ILE A 413 68.71 -18.61 24.72
C ILE A 413 67.53 -19.52 25.07
N GLU A 414 67.25 -20.51 24.24
CA GLU A 414 66.26 -21.54 24.54
C GLU A 414 66.92 -22.65 25.38
N TYR A 415 66.35 -22.95 26.54
CA TYR A 415 66.84 -23.99 27.45
C TYR A 415 65.66 -24.76 28.03
N LYS A 416 65.92 -25.97 28.55
CA LYS A 416 64.90 -26.76 29.23
C LYS A 416 65.01 -26.54 30.74
N ASP A 417 63.88 -26.32 31.39
CA ASP A 417 63.81 -26.31 32.85
C ASP A 417 64.03 -27.73 33.43
N ASP A 418 64.14 -27.85 34.75
CA ASP A 418 64.34 -29.13 35.44
C ASP A 418 63.17 -30.12 35.23
N LYS A 419 62.05 -29.65 34.66
CA LYS A 419 60.86 -30.44 34.31
C LYS A 419 60.77 -30.75 32.81
N GLY A 420 61.76 -30.35 32.02
CA GLY A 420 61.85 -30.60 30.57
C GLY A 420 61.08 -29.62 29.68
N ASN A 421 60.46 -28.57 30.22
CA ASN A 421 59.72 -27.58 29.42
C ASN A 421 60.68 -26.57 28.78
N PRO A 422 60.44 -26.17 27.52
CA PRO A 422 61.24 -25.13 26.86
C PRO A 422 60.98 -23.76 27.49
N GLN A 423 62.05 -23.10 27.90
CA GLN A 423 62.06 -21.75 28.47
C GLN A 423 62.97 -20.84 27.63
N ARG A 424 62.66 -19.54 27.62
CA ARG A 424 63.41 -18.52 26.88
C ARG A 424 64.14 -17.60 27.86
N TYR A 425 65.47 -17.69 27.92
CA TYR A 425 66.30 -16.80 28.73
C TYR A 425 66.54 -15.47 28.01
N ARG A 426 66.04 -14.36 28.58
CA ARG A 426 66.08 -13.00 28.02
C ARG A 426 67.05 -12.05 28.74
N GLY A 427 67.93 -12.57 29.58
CA GLY A 427 69.00 -11.79 30.21
C GLY A 427 68.69 -11.33 31.65
N GLY A 428 69.71 -10.81 32.33
CA GLY A 428 69.60 -10.12 33.63
C GLY A 428 69.34 -11.01 34.85
N THR A 429 69.20 -12.32 34.68
CA THR A 429 68.97 -13.28 35.78
C THR A 429 70.08 -14.34 35.81
N GLY A 430 70.25 -15.02 36.94
CA GLY A 430 71.25 -16.08 37.06
C GLY A 430 70.90 -17.27 36.14
N PHE A 431 71.82 -17.66 35.26
CA PHE A 431 71.66 -18.76 34.33
C PHE A 431 72.63 -19.89 34.70
N SER A 432 72.11 -21.10 34.91
CA SER A 432 72.91 -22.24 35.35
C SER A 432 73.98 -22.59 34.33
N LYS A 433 75.22 -22.76 34.80
CA LYS A 433 76.32 -23.19 33.93
C LYS A 433 76.03 -24.52 33.21
N ALA A 434 75.33 -25.45 33.86
CA ALA A 434 74.95 -26.72 33.25
C ALA A 434 73.95 -26.54 32.10
N GLN A 435 72.97 -25.66 32.29
CA GLN A 435 71.99 -25.31 31.24
C GLN A 435 72.68 -24.59 30.08
N LEU A 436 73.60 -23.65 30.35
CA LEU A 436 74.41 -22.97 29.33
C LEU A 436 75.27 -23.93 28.51
N MET A 437 75.86 -24.94 29.13
CA MET A 437 76.63 -25.96 28.39
C MET A 437 75.75 -26.90 27.57
N GLY A 438 74.46 -27.01 27.92
CA GLY A 438 73.46 -27.80 27.19
C GLY A 438 72.78 -27.07 26.04
N THR A 439 73.00 -25.76 25.87
CA THR A 439 72.42 -24.99 24.77
C THR A 439 73.33 -24.99 23.55
N GLU A 440 72.74 -25.16 22.37
CA GLU A 440 73.51 -25.20 21.12
C GLU A 440 73.90 -23.82 20.63
N GLY A 441 73.06 -22.82 20.88
CA GLY A 441 73.17 -21.50 20.27
C GLY A 441 72.10 -20.52 20.71
N ILE A 442 71.86 -19.54 19.85
CA ILE A 442 70.97 -18.40 20.11
C ILE A 442 69.88 -18.36 19.05
N ILE A 443 68.67 -18.05 19.48
CA ILE A 443 67.50 -17.85 18.61
C ILE A 443 67.07 -16.39 18.74
N ALA A 444 66.53 -15.83 17.66
CA ALA A 444 65.90 -14.53 17.68
C ALA A 444 64.42 -14.68 17.29
N ALA A 445 63.53 -14.04 18.03
CA ALA A 445 62.13 -13.95 17.64
C ALA A 445 61.54 -12.60 18.07
N ILE A 446 60.48 -12.19 17.39
CA ILE A 446 59.56 -11.20 17.94
C ILE A 446 58.63 -11.97 18.86
N ASP A 447 58.55 -11.56 20.12
CA ASP A 447 57.77 -12.23 21.15
C ASP A 447 57.08 -11.15 22.00
N ASP A 448 55.93 -10.70 21.49
CA ASP A 448 55.07 -9.69 22.12
C ASP A 448 53.74 -10.31 22.56
N GLY A 449 53.74 -11.63 22.85
CA GLY A 449 52.55 -12.39 23.26
C GLY A 449 51.53 -12.68 22.14
N LEU A 450 51.40 -11.82 21.12
CA LEU A 450 50.54 -12.03 19.94
C LEU A 450 51.28 -12.53 18.70
N LEU A 451 52.52 -12.09 18.50
CA LEU A 451 53.35 -12.47 17.36
C LEU A 451 54.52 -13.32 17.88
N ASN A 452 54.71 -14.51 17.31
CA ASN A 452 55.85 -15.41 17.58
C ASN A 452 56.56 -15.70 16.25
N ILE A 453 57.16 -14.66 15.67
CA ILE A 453 57.84 -14.75 14.37
C ILE A 453 59.31 -15.09 14.62
N LYS A 454 59.73 -16.25 14.13
CA LYS A 454 61.11 -16.73 14.25
C LYS A 454 62.01 -16.04 13.22
N PHE A 455 63.19 -15.63 13.66
CA PHE A 455 64.25 -15.10 12.83
C PHE A 455 65.43 -16.07 12.87
N ASN A 456 66.10 -16.25 11.73
CA ASN A 456 67.28 -17.11 11.64
C ASN A 456 68.52 -16.30 12.02
N VAL A 457 69.21 -16.70 13.09
CA VAL A 457 70.47 -16.07 13.51
C VAL A 457 71.58 -16.49 12.57
N LEU A 458 72.32 -15.52 12.03
CA LEU A 458 73.44 -15.73 11.10
C LEU A 458 74.79 -15.74 11.83
N SER A 459 74.97 -14.84 12.79
CA SER A 459 76.20 -14.76 13.61
C SER A 459 75.96 -13.94 14.85
N PHE A 460 76.79 -14.13 15.87
CA PHE A 460 76.86 -13.30 17.05
C PHE A 460 78.28 -13.33 17.63
N GLU A 461 78.58 -12.41 18.53
CA GLU A 461 79.83 -12.45 19.31
C GLU A 461 79.50 -12.56 20.80
N THR A 462 80.34 -13.26 21.54
CA THR A 462 80.29 -13.29 23.00
C THR A 462 81.48 -12.51 23.54
N VAL A 463 81.22 -11.51 24.38
CA VAL A 463 82.22 -10.66 25.01
C VAL A 463 82.40 -11.10 26.46
N PHE A 464 83.58 -11.66 26.74
CA PHE A 464 84.01 -12.01 28.09
C PHE A 464 84.95 -10.94 28.65
N PHE A 465 85.15 -10.94 29.97
CA PHE A 465 86.15 -10.10 30.63
C PHE A 465 87.20 -11.00 31.29
N ASP A 466 88.46 -10.76 30.97
CA ASP A 466 89.57 -11.43 31.64
C ASP A 466 89.79 -10.87 33.07
N ASN A 467 90.74 -11.44 33.80
CA ASN A 467 91.07 -10.98 35.15
C ASN A 467 91.70 -9.57 35.19
N MET A 468 92.13 -9.04 34.04
CA MET A 468 92.70 -7.70 33.89
C MET A 468 91.64 -6.67 33.43
N GLY A 469 90.40 -7.11 33.20
CA GLY A 469 89.29 -6.26 32.75
C GLY A 469 89.24 -6.01 31.25
N ASN A 470 90.06 -6.70 30.44
CA ASN A 470 90.02 -6.58 28.98
C ASN A 470 88.82 -7.36 28.42
N ALA A 471 88.15 -6.77 27.43
CA ALA A 471 87.10 -7.43 26.68
C ALA A 471 87.71 -8.43 25.68
N VAL A 472 87.31 -9.70 25.78
CA VAL A 472 87.70 -10.79 24.88
C VAL A 472 86.48 -11.17 24.03
N PRO A 473 86.32 -10.57 22.83
CA PRO A 473 85.25 -10.94 21.91
C PRO A 473 85.58 -12.22 21.16
N GLU A 474 84.69 -13.20 21.22
CA GLU A 474 84.78 -14.45 20.45
C GLU A 474 83.57 -14.61 19.52
N ILE A 475 83.84 -14.98 18.27
CA ILE A 475 82.82 -15.10 17.22
C ILE A 475 82.15 -16.49 17.29
N SER A 476 80.85 -16.52 17.01
CA SER A 476 80.04 -17.74 16.96
C SER A 476 80.27 -18.58 15.70
N ASP A 477 79.81 -19.83 15.73
CA ASP A 477 79.72 -20.68 14.54
C ASP A 477 78.29 -20.63 13.99
N GLY A 478 78.02 -19.60 13.18
CA GLY A 478 76.67 -19.33 12.69
C GLY A 478 75.72 -18.96 13.84
N SER A 479 74.58 -19.67 13.94
CA SER A 479 73.63 -19.57 15.06
C SER A 479 74.08 -20.32 16.33
N LYS A 480 75.18 -21.07 16.27
CA LYS A 480 75.65 -21.94 17.36
C LYS A 480 76.87 -21.37 18.08
N PHE A 481 77.08 -21.78 19.32
CA PHE A 481 78.28 -21.43 20.07
C PHE A 481 79.50 -22.16 19.50
N SER A 482 80.58 -21.43 19.24
CA SER A 482 81.85 -22.01 18.77
C SER A 482 82.57 -22.77 19.89
N ASN A 483 83.49 -23.68 19.52
CA ASN A 483 84.26 -24.45 20.51
C ASN A 483 85.04 -23.55 21.48
N ARG A 484 85.58 -22.43 21.00
CA ARG A 484 86.28 -21.44 21.83
C ARG A 484 85.35 -20.79 22.86
N GLN A 485 84.14 -20.42 22.45
CA GLN A 485 83.13 -19.87 23.36
C GLN A 485 82.74 -20.89 24.43
N ARG A 486 82.56 -22.16 24.05
CA ARG A 486 82.27 -23.26 24.99
C ARG A 486 83.41 -23.50 25.98
N ASP A 487 84.66 -23.43 25.53
CA ASP A 487 85.83 -23.55 26.40
C ASP A 487 85.88 -22.41 27.43
N LEU A 488 85.53 -21.18 27.02
CA LEU A 488 85.42 -20.03 27.92
C LEU A 488 84.25 -20.20 28.91
N PHE A 489 83.09 -20.69 28.47
CA PHE A 489 81.98 -21.01 29.37
C PHE A 489 82.41 -21.98 30.48
N ARG A 490 83.23 -23.01 30.17
CA ARG A 490 83.76 -23.94 31.18
C ARG A 490 84.69 -23.26 32.20
N ARG A 491 85.36 -22.17 31.84
CA ARG A 491 86.27 -21.43 32.73
C ARG A 491 85.56 -20.37 33.58
N LEU A 492 84.34 -19.97 33.22
CA LEU A 492 83.57 -18.99 33.99
C LEU A 492 83.17 -19.54 35.36
N SER A 493 83.44 -18.76 36.41
CA SER A 493 82.99 -19.01 37.77
C SER A 493 81.62 -18.36 38.03
N ARG A 494 80.95 -18.82 39.08
CA ARG A 494 79.66 -18.27 39.54
C ARG A 494 79.76 -16.76 39.77
N GLY A 495 78.74 -16.03 39.32
CA GLY A 495 78.63 -14.57 39.40
C GLY A 495 79.35 -13.81 38.27
N LYS A 496 80.17 -14.47 37.45
CA LYS A 496 80.77 -13.84 36.27
C LYS A 496 79.73 -13.63 35.18
N ARG A 497 79.92 -12.56 34.41
CA ARG A 497 79.01 -12.14 33.36
C ARG A 497 79.71 -12.13 32.02
N PHE A 498 78.96 -12.44 30.97
CA PHE A 498 79.38 -12.19 29.60
C PHE A 498 78.18 -11.65 28.83
N TYR A 499 78.49 -10.95 27.73
CA TYR A 499 77.47 -10.35 26.88
C TYR A 499 77.46 -11.06 25.54
N ILE A 500 76.29 -11.41 25.04
CA ILE A 500 76.13 -11.71 23.62
C ILE A 500 75.79 -10.39 22.95
N SER A 501 76.64 -9.96 22.03
CA SER A 501 76.48 -8.72 21.26
C SER A 501 76.51 -9.01 19.76
N ARG A 502 76.20 -7.96 18.99
CA ARG A 502 76.24 -7.96 17.52
C ARG A 502 75.55 -9.16 16.87
N VAL A 503 74.39 -9.54 17.40
CA VAL A 503 73.59 -10.62 16.83
C VAL A 503 73.08 -10.17 15.47
N LYS A 504 73.46 -10.87 14.41
CA LYS A 504 72.91 -10.72 13.06
C LYS A 504 71.83 -11.77 12.85
N ALA A 505 70.65 -11.35 12.42
CA ALA A 505 69.55 -12.25 12.13
C ALA A 505 68.82 -11.85 10.83
N VAL A 506 68.26 -12.83 10.14
CA VAL A 506 67.43 -12.64 8.95
C VAL A 506 65.99 -13.07 9.25
N GLY A 507 65.04 -12.19 8.94
CA GLY A 507 63.62 -12.46 9.11
C GLY A 507 63.01 -13.23 7.96
N PRO A 508 61.73 -13.65 8.07
CA PRO A 508 60.99 -14.23 6.95
C PRO A 508 60.81 -13.23 5.78
N ASP A 509 61.00 -11.94 6.04
CA ASP A 509 61.03 -10.87 5.05
C ASP A 509 62.35 -10.82 4.24
N GLY A 510 63.31 -11.69 4.54
CA GLY A 510 64.59 -11.81 3.81
C GLY A 510 65.59 -10.68 4.09
N VAL A 511 65.30 -9.78 5.04
CA VAL A 511 66.17 -8.65 5.37
C VAL A 511 67.11 -9.02 6.51
N GLU A 512 68.42 -8.88 6.30
CA GLU A 512 69.42 -9.03 7.36
C GLU A 512 69.43 -7.81 8.29
N ARG A 513 69.49 -8.08 9.60
CA ARG A 513 69.46 -7.05 10.64
C ARG A 513 70.52 -7.31 11.70
N LEU A 514 71.20 -6.24 12.11
CA LEU A 514 72.01 -6.23 13.31
C LEU A 514 71.12 -5.82 14.50
N LEU A 515 70.96 -6.72 15.46
CA LEU A 515 70.10 -6.48 16.61
C LEU A 515 70.78 -5.47 17.56
N PRO A 516 70.08 -4.42 18.00
CA PRO A 516 70.66 -3.38 18.86
C PRO A 516 70.81 -3.84 20.31
N THR A 517 70.11 -4.90 20.71
CA THR A 517 70.10 -5.41 22.08
C THR A 517 71.22 -6.42 22.29
N SER A 518 71.98 -6.25 23.38
CA SER A 518 72.89 -7.27 23.89
C SER A 518 72.22 -8.07 24.99
N LEU A 519 72.47 -9.38 25.02
CA LEU A 519 71.96 -10.29 26.04
C LEU A 519 73.01 -10.46 27.14
N GLU A 520 72.70 -10.01 28.36
CA GLU A 520 73.55 -10.25 29.53
C GLU A 520 73.29 -11.63 30.11
N VAL A 521 74.33 -12.45 30.23
CA VAL A 521 74.27 -13.77 30.86
C VAL A 521 75.10 -13.74 32.14
N ILE A 522 74.46 -14.02 33.28
CA ILE A 522 75.12 -14.13 34.58
C ILE A 522 75.22 -15.60 34.93
N VAL A 523 76.43 -16.15 35.00
CA VAL A 523 76.61 -17.58 35.33
C VAL A 523 76.27 -17.81 36.80
N ASN A 524 75.32 -18.71 37.08
CA ASN A 524 74.94 -19.12 38.43
C ASN A 524 75.43 -20.53 38.78
#